data_AF-K1V4R2-F1
#
_entry.id   AF-K1V4R2-F1
#
_cell.length_a   1.000
_cell.length_b   1.000
_cell.length_c   1.000
_cell.angle_alpha   90.00
_cell.angle_beta   90.00
_cell.angle_gamma   90.00
#
_symmetry.space_group_name_H-M   'P 1'
#
loop_
_entity.id
_entity.type
_entity.pdbx_description
1 polymer ?
#
loop_
_entity_poly.entity_id
_entity_poly.type
_entity_poly.pdbx_seq_one_letter_code
_entity_poly.pdbx_strand_id
1 'polypeptide(L)'
;MHHVDCPWKPSSIEQREGRGIRQGNENEEVAIYRYVTKGTFDAYNWSLVENKQRFISQVMTSKAVSRSCEDIDEATLSYAEIKAVATGNPLIKEKMEIDNDVQRLKLLKASYDNQRYGLQDNFMIKYPKLIKTATEKLANVREDVKARDKELIDNPEFAITIGKATYTERVDGGTDDA
;
A
#
# COMPACT_ATOMS: atom_id res chain seq x y z
N MET A 1 -31.89 11.53 3.98
CA MET A 1 -31.42 12.92 4.26
C MET A 1 -31.48 13.72 2.96
N HIS A 2 -32.00 14.95 2.98
CA HIS A 2 -32.22 15.75 1.78
C HIS A 2 -31.43 17.07 1.86
N HIS A 3 -30.57 17.34 0.88
CA HIS A 3 -29.80 18.57 0.73
C HIS A 3 -30.38 19.36 -0.45
N VAL A 4 -31.13 20.41 -0.16
CA VAL A 4 -31.76 21.27 -1.19
C VAL A 4 -30.75 22.25 -1.79
N ASP A 5 -29.83 22.76 -0.97
CA ASP A 5 -28.84 23.76 -1.37
C ASP A 5 -27.40 23.29 -1.14
N CYS A 6 -26.48 23.78 -1.98
CA CYS A 6 -25.04 23.58 -1.81
C CYS A 6 -24.49 24.54 -0.74
N PRO A 7 -23.96 24.04 0.40
CA PRO A 7 -23.28 24.90 1.36
C PRO A 7 -21.90 25.34 0.84
N TRP A 8 -21.42 26.49 1.32
CA TRP A 8 -20.18 27.11 0.84
C TRP A 8 -18.88 26.48 1.43
N LYS A 9 -19.04 25.60 2.43
CA LYS A 9 -17.96 24.94 3.18
C LYS A 9 -18.16 23.41 3.18
N PRO A 10 -17.16 22.61 2.76
CA PRO A 10 -17.24 21.15 2.75
C PRO A 10 -17.57 20.54 4.12
N SER A 11 -16.98 21.09 5.19
CA SER A 11 -17.19 20.60 6.57
C SER A 11 -18.64 20.61 7.03
N SER A 12 -19.51 21.45 6.44
CA SER A 12 -20.94 21.45 6.78
C SER A 12 -21.74 20.35 6.12
N ILE A 13 -21.26 19.82 4.99
CA ILE A 13 -21.82 18.61 4.39
C ILE A 13 -21.42 17.42 5.23
N GLU A 14 -20.12 17.28 5.49
CA GLU A 14 -19.57 16.19 6.30
C GLU A 14 -20.15 16.16 7.72
N GLN A 15 -20.33 17.32 8.36
CA GLN A 15 -20.98 17.39 9.67
C GLN A 15 -22.47 17.05 9.63
N ARG A 16 -23.19 17.35 8.54
CA ARG A 16 -24.60 16.99 8.37
C ARG A 16 -24.74 15.49 8.13
N GLU A 17 -23.99 14.96 7.18
CA GLU A 17 -24.02 13.53 6.81
C GLU A 17 -23.48 12.67 7.96
N GLY A 18 -22.40 13.10 8.61
CA GLY A 18 -21.84 12.46 9.79
C GLY A 18 -22.71 12.55 11.06
N ARG A 19 -23.90 13.16 11.01
CA ARG A 19 -24.95 12.97 12.04
C ARG A 19 -25.88 11.81 11.70
N GLY A 20 -26.08 11.53 10.41
CA GLY A 20 -26.89 10.40 9.94
C GLY A 20 -26.12 9.09 9.92
N ILE A 21 -24.83 9.12 9.54
CA ILE A 21 -23.98 7.92 9.36
C ILE A 21 -23.29 7.49 10.68
N ARG A 22 -23.83 7.89 11.84
CA ARG A 22 -23.21 7.55 13.14
C ARG A 22 -23.50 6.11 13.53
N GLN A 23 -22.55 5.50 14.23
CA GLN A 23 -22.81 4.26 14.97
C GLN A 23 -23.92 4.52 16.01
N GLY A 24 -24.92 3.63 16.02
CA GLY A 24 -26.13 3.76 16.84
C GLY A 24 -27.36 4.31 16.09
N ASN A 25 -27.27 4.55 14.79
CA ASN A 25 -28.47 4.76 13.97
C ASN A 25 -29.22 3.43 13.81
N GLU A 26 -30.54 3.45 13.98
CA GLU A 26 -31.42 2.28 13.87
C GLU A 26 -31.64 1.84 12.41
N ASN A 27 -31.29 2.70 11.45
CA ASN A 27 -31.37 2.39 10.02
C ASN A 27 -30.03 1.83 9.55
N GLU A 28 -30.06 0.66 8.90
CA GLU A 28 -28.89 0.00 8.32
C GLU A 28 -28.27 0.82 7.17
N GLU A 29 -29.10 1.57 6.44
CA GLU A 29 -28.69 2.43 5.33
C GLU A 29 -29.28 3.84 5.45
N VAL A 30 -28.51 4.85 5.04
CA VAL A 30 -28.96 6.25 5.01
C VAL A 30 -28.87 6.79 3.58
N ALA A 31 -30.01 6.94 2.92
CA ALA A 31 -30.06 7.55 1.59
C ALA A 31 -29.83 9.08 1.69
N ILE A 32 -28.89 9.61 0.91
CA ILE A 32 -28.58 11.04 0.82
C ILE A 32 -29.00 11.55 -0.56
N TYR A 33 -30.02 12.42 -0.59
CA TYR A 33 -30.51 13.05 -1.80
C TYR A 33 -29.98 14.48 -1.88
N ARG A 34 -29.29 14.81 -2.97
CA ARG A 34 -28.80 16.17 -3.24
C ARG A 34 -29.56 16.72 -4.44
N TYR A 35 -30.28 17.82 -4.23
CA TYR A 35 -31.02 18.50 -5.27
C TYR A 35 -30.13 19.55 -5.92
N VAL A 36 -30.23 19.63 -7.24
CA VAL A 36 -29.38 20.48 -8.06
C VAL A 36 -30.23 20.98 -9.20
N THR A 37 -30.24 22.30 -9.40
CA THR A 37 -30.96 22.88 -10.53
C THR A 37 -30.04 22.89 -11.75
N LYS A 38 -30.56 22.50 -12.92
CA LYS A 38 -29.80 22.53 -14.16
C LYS A 38 -29.66 23.97 -14.66
N GLY A 39 -28.47 24.36 -15.11
CA GLY A 39 -28.17 25.68 -15.67
C GLY A 39 -28.02 26.80 -14.65
N THR A 40 -28.00 26.50 -13.34
CA THR A 40 -27.87 27.52 -12.27
C THR A 40 -26.46 27.60 -11.71
N PHE A 41 -26.24 28.62 -10.86
CA PHE A 41 -24.99 28.87 -10.15
C PHE A 41 -24.59 27.74 -9.17
N ASP A 42 -25.45 26.75 -8.95
CA ASP A 42 -25.18 25.59 -8.10
C ASP A 42 -23.96 24.80 -8.61
N ALA A 43 -23.76 24.74 -9.94
CA ALA A 43 -22.60 24.11 -10.55
C ALA A 43 -21.27 24.73 -10.07
N TYR A 44 -21.26 26.06 -9.92
CA TYR A 44 -20.09 26.81 -9.46
C TYR A 44 -19.84 26.55 -7.97
N ASN A 45 -20.90 26.57 -7.15
CA ASN A 45 -20.79 26.29 -5.72
C ASN A 45 -20.26 24.87 -5.45
N TRP A 46 -20.76 23.87 -6.17
CA TRP A 46 -20.26 22.50 -6.07
C TRP A 46 -18.80 22.37 -6.52
N SER A 47 -18.41 23.07 -7.60
CA SER A 47 -17.00 23.12 -8.01
C SER A 47 -16.08 23.76 -6.97
N LEU A 48 -16.56 24.77 -6.25
CA LEU A 48 -15.80 25.43 -5.20
C LEU A 48 -15.61 24.51 -3.99
N VAL A 49 -16.67 23.78 -3.60
CA VAL A 49 -16.64 22.80 -2.52
C VAL A 49 -15.72 21.63 -2.87
N GLU A 50 -15.80 21.10 -4.09
CA GLU A 50 -14.93 20.05 -4.62
C GLU A 50 -13.44 20.43 -4.50
N ASN A 51 -13.07 21.61 -4.99
CA ASN A 51 -11.68 22.08 -4.94
C ASN A 51 -11.16 22.23 -3.50
N LYS A 52 -12.01 22.74 -2.59
CA LYS A 52 -11.65 22.87 -1.17
C LYS A 52 -11.48 21.49 -0.50
N GLN A 53 -12.39 20.55 -0.77
CA GLN A 53 -12.32 19.20 -0.21
C GLN A 53 -11.09 18.44 -0.72
N ARG A 54 -10.78 18.57 -2.02
CA ARG A 54 -9.58 17.97 -2.62
C ARG A 54 -8.30 18.48 -1.96
N PHE A 55 -8.22 19.79 -1.71
CA PHE A 55 -7.08 20.38 -1.02
C PHE A 55 -6.96 19.87 0.44
N ILE A 56 -8.08 19.85 1.18
CA ILE A 56 -8.10 19.33 2.56
C ILE A 56 -7.65 17.86 2.58
N SER A 57 -8.17 17.03 1.68
CA SER A 57 -7.83 15.60 1.59
C SER A 57 -6.34 15.39 1.31
N GLN A 58 -5.75 16.20 0.42
CA GLN A 58 -4.31 16.17 0.14
C GLN A 58 -3.47 16.55 1.36
N VAL A 59 -3.89 17.56 2.12
CA VAL A 59 -3.21 17.99 3.34
C VAL A 59 -3.32 16.94 4.44
N MET A 60 -4.52 16.39 4.66
CA MET A 60 -4.80 15.39 5.71
C MET A 60 -4.06 14.07 5.49
N THR A 61 -3.91 13.66 4.23
CA THR A 61 -3.27 12.39 3.88
C THR A 61 -1.74 12.48 3.99
N SER A 62 -1.16 13.69 4.03
CA SER A 62 0.29 13.99 4.09
C SER A 62 1.17 13.25 3.06
N LYS A 63 0.58 12.50 2.13
CA LYS A 63 1.25 11.82 1.03
C LYS A 63 1.54 12.86 -0.04
N ALA A 64 2.82 12.98 -0.42
CA ALA A 64 3.21 13.75 -1.59
C ALA A 64 2.35 13.32 -2.79
N VAL A 65 1.88 14.31 -3.56
CA VAL A 65 0.94 14.29 -4.70
C VAL A 65 1.16 13.17 -5.75
N SER A 66 2.20 12.37 -5.62
CA SER A 66 2.70 11.42 -6.62
C SER A 66 2.47 9.92 -6.30
N ARG A 67 2.00 9.51 -5.12
CA ARG A 67 1.85 8.07 -4.83
C ARG A 67 0.50 7.77 -4.18
N SER A 68 -0.27 6.95 -4.89
CA SER A 68 -1.65 6.50 -4.65
C SER A 68 -2.74 7.59 -4.81
N CYS A 69 -3.33 7.67 -6.00
CA CYS A 69 -4.68 8.25 -6.21
C CYS A 69 -5.80 7.29 -5.76
N GLU A 70 -5.50 6.30 -4.92
CA GLU A 70 -6.56 5.58 -4.19
C GLU A 70 -7.21 6.49 -3.14
N ASP A 71 -6.55 7.60 -2.75
CA ASP A 71 -7.07 8.59 -1.80
C ASP A 71 -7.80 9.76 -2.51
N ILE A 72 -8.44 9.54 -3.67
CA ILE A 72 -9.44 10.49 -4.15
C ILE A 72 -10.69 10.27 -3.30
N ASP A 73 -10.93 11.21 -2.38
CA ASP A 73 -12.08 11.20 -1.48
C ASP A 73 -13.39 10.99 -2.27
N GLU A 74 -14.18 9.98 -1.87
CA GLU A 74 -15.46 9.61 -2.48
C GLU A 74 -16.41 10.82 -2.56
N ALA A 75 -16.31 11.72 -1.57
CA ALA A 75 -17.05 12.97 -1.59
C ALA A 75 -16.69 13.87 -2.78
N THR A 76 -15.41 13.95 -3.17
CA THR A 76 -14.98 14.73 -4.35
C THR A 76 -15.51 14.15 -5.66
N LEU A 77 -15.56 12.82 -5.80
CA LEU A 77 -16.14 12.18 -6.99
C LEU A 77 -17.64 12.50 -7.10
N SER A 78 -18.36 12.41 -5.97
CA SER A 78 -19.80 12.73 -5.91
C SER A 78 -20.11 14.20 -6.22
N TYR A 79 -19.27 15.14 -5.79
CA TYR A 79 -19.44 16.56 -6.13
C TYR A 79 -19.17 16.85 -7.61
N ALA A 80 -18.22 16.11 -8.20
CA ALA A 80 -17.90 16.20 -9.62
C ALA A 80 -19.10 15.75 -10.49
N GLU A 81 -19.76 14.65 -10.12
CA GLU A 81 -20.98 14.17 -10.79
C GLU A 81 -22.13 15.18 -10.69
N ILE A 82 -22.33 15.76 -9.51
CA ILE A 82 -23.33 16.80 -9.28
C ILE A 82 -23.08 18.02 -10.18
N LYS A 83 -21.83 18.45 -10.33
CA LYS A 83 -21.44 19.55 -11.22
C LYS A 83 -21.74 19.24 -12.69
N ALA A 84 -21.52 17.99 -13.13
CA ALA A 84 -21.84 17.56 -14.49
C ALA A 84 -23.36 17.61 -14.76
N VAL A 85 -24.18 17.19 -13.78
CA VAL A 85 -25.64 17.26 -13.88
C VAL A 85 -26.12 18.72 -13.87
N ALA A 86 -25.52 19.58 -13.04
CA ALA A 86 -25.86 20.99 -12.91
C ALA A 86 -25.60 21.78 -14.18
N THR A 87 -24.51 21.51 -14.90
CA THR A 87 -24.16 22.28 -16.11
C THR A 87 -25.04 21.94 -17.31
N GLY A 88 -25.72 20.78 -17.31
CA GLY A 88 -26.65 20.37 -18.37
C GLY A 88 -26.00 20.15 -19.74
N ASN A 89 -24.68 20.32 -19.87
CA ASN A 89 -23.93 20.14 -21.10
C ASN A 89 -23.34 18.71 -21.16
N PRO A 90 -23.80 17.86 -22.09
CA PRO A 90 -23.34 16.48 -22.20
C PRO A 90 -21.82 16.38 -22.46
N LEU A 91 -21.21 17.37 -23.09
CA LEU A 91 -19.76 17.41 -23.35
C LEU A 91 -18.94 17.51 -22.06
N ILE A 92 -19.49 18.15 -21.01
CA ILE A 92 -18.79 18.25 -19.71
C ILE A 92 -18.79 16.89 -19.02
N LYS A 93 -19.90 16.15 -19.08
CA LYS A 93 -19.98 14.79 -18.56
C LYS A 93 -18.99 13.87 -19.27
N GLU A 94 -18.98 13.87 -20.61
CA GLU A 94 -18.05 13.06 -21.41
C GLU A 94 -16.59 13.41 -21.10
N LYS A 95 -16.26 14.70 -21.00
CA LYS A 95 -14.92 15.16 -20.63
C LYS A 95 -14.50 14.70 -19.24
N MET A 96 -15.43 14.62 -18.29
CA MET A 96 -15.15 14.10 -16.94
C MET A 96 -14.96 12.58 -16.93
N GLU A 97 -15.77 11.82 -17.67
CA GLU A 97 -15.59 10.38 -17.84
C GLU A 97 -14.21 10.08 -18.46
N ILE A 98 -13.84 10.82 -19.51
CA ILE A 98 -12.52 10.71 -20.15
C ILE A 98 -11.40 11.12 -19.19
N ASP A 99 -11.54 12.22 -18.43
CA ASP A 99 -10.52 12.65 -17.47
C ASP A 99 -10.31 11.58 -16.37
N ASN A 100 -11.38 10.94 -15.90
CA ASN A 100 -11.30 9.83 -14.94
C ASN A 100 -10.59 8.62 -15.54
N ASP A 101 -10.94 8.23 -16.77
CA ASP A 101 -10.27 7.12 -17.45
C ASP A 101 -8.79 7.42 -17.70
N VAL A 102 -8.45 8.65 -18.10
CA VAL A 102 -7.06 9.08 -18.27
C VAL A 102 -6.29 8.99 -16.95
N GLN A 103 -6.89 9.42 -15.83
CA GLN A 103 -6.26 9.29 -14.51
C GLN A 103 -6.04 7.82 -14.14
N ARG A 104 -7.07 6.98 -14.29
CA ARG A 104 -6.99 5.54 -14.04
C ARG A 104 -5.89 4.86 -14.87
N LEU A 105 -5.84 5.16 -16.17
CA LEU A 105 -4.84 4.60 -17.08
C LEU A 105 -3.42 5.08 -16.75
N LYS A 106 -3.25 6.35 -16.38
CA LYS A 106 -1.95 6.87 -15.92
C LYS A 106 -1.46 6.16 -14.67
N LEU A 107 -2.34 5.87 -13.72
CA LEU A 107 -1.99 5.11 -12.51
C LEU A 107 -1.59 3.68 -12.85
N LEU A 108 -2.37 3.00 -13.69
CA LEU A 108 -2.09 1.64 -14.11
C LEU A 108 -0.73 1.56 -14.82
N LYS A 109 -0.44 2.53 -15.69
CA LYS A 109 0.85 2.66 -16.36
C LYS A 109 1.99 2.88 -15.36
N ALA A 110 1.83 3.80 -14.41
CA ALA A 110 2.87 4.06 -13.41
C ALA A 110 3.13 2.84 -12.52
N SER A 111 2.09 2.08 -12.15
CA SER A 111 2.23 0.81 -11.43
C SER A 111 3.00 -0.23 -12.24
N TYR A 112 2.63 -0.40 -13.51
CA TYR A 112 3.32 -1.29 -14.44
C TYR A 112 4.79 -0.91 -14.61
N ASP A 113 5.10 0.36 -14.81
CA ASP A 113 6.47 0.85 -14.96
C ASP A 113 7.28 0.59 -13.67
N ASN A 114 6.71 0.85 -12.49
CA ASN A 114 7.36 0.53 -11.21
C ASN A 114 7.64 -0.96 -11.05
N GLN A 115 6.69 -1.83 -11.39
CA GLN A 115 6.89 -3.29 -11.37
C GLN A 115 8.00 -3.69 -12.34
N ARG A 116 8.00 -3.13 -13.56
CA ARG A 116 9.01 -3.42 -14.57
C ARG A 116 10.40 -3.01 -14.11
N TYR A 117 10.56 -1.81 -13.55
CA TYR A 117 11.84 -1.36 -13.00
C TYR A 117 12.28 -2.20 -11.80
N GLY A 118 11.35 -2.55 -10.90
CA GLY A 118 11.65 -3.45 -9.77
C GLY A 118 12.12 -4.83 -10.22
N LEU A 119 11.52 -5.39 -11.28
CA LEU A 119 11.96 -6.65 -11.88
C LEU A 119 13.33 -6.53 -12.56
N GLN A 120 13.59 -5.42 -13.26
CA GLN A 120 14.89 -5.14 -13.87
C GLN A 120 15.99 -5.02 -12.82
N ASP A 121 15.77 -4.29 -11.73
CA ASP A 121 16.72 -4.15 -10.63
C ASP A 121 16.95 -5.49 -9.92
N ASN A 122 15.89 -6.26 -9.71
CA ASN A 122 16.01 -7.60 -9.14
C ASN A 122 16.87 -8.51 -10.01
N PHE A 123 16.65 -8.50 -11.33
CA PHE A 123 17.42 -9.30 -12.28
C PHE A 123 18.88 -8.85 -12.42
N MET A 124 19.11 -7.54 -12.51
CA MET A 124 20.43 -6.99 -12.80
C MET A 124 21.34 -6.94 -11.57
N ILE A 125 20.78 -6.63 -10.40
CA ILE A 125 21.57 -6.32 -9.20
C ILE A 125 21.34 -7.35 -8.10
N LYS A 126 20.07 -7.62 -7.77
CA LYS A 126 19.74 -8.40 -6.56
C LYS A 126 20.04 -9.89 -6.73
N TYR A 127 19.51 -10.53 -7.77
CA TYR A 127 19.67 -11.97 -7.99
C TYR A 127 21.13 -12.38 -8.25
N PRO A 128 21.93 -11.66 -9.07
CA PRO A 128 23.34 -12.02 -9.27
C PRO A 128 24.15 -11.96 -7.98
N LYS A 129 23.91 -10.93 -7.13
CA LYS A 129 24.54 -10.83 -5.80
C LYS A 129 24.14 -11.99 -4.90
N LEU A 130 22.84 -12.31 -4.83
CA LEU A 130 22.34 -13.41 -3.99
C LEU A 130 22.88 -14.76 -4.46
N ILE A 131 22.90 -15.00 -5.77
CA ILE A 131 23.48 -16.22 -6.36
C ILE A 131 24.96 -16.31 -5.97
N LYS A 132 25.74 -15.23 -6.14
CA LYS A 132 27.16 -15.21 -5.77
C LYS A 132 27.36 -15.57 -4.30
N THR A 133 26.68 -14.88 -3.38
CA THR A 133 26.79 -15.16 -1.95
C THR A 133 26.35 -16.60 -1.60
N ALA A 134 25.29 -17.09 -2.23
CA ALA A 134 24.83 -18.46 -2.02
C ALA A 134 25.84 -19.49 -2.53
N THR A 135 26.46 -19.26 -3.69
CA THR A 135 27.50 -20.14 -4.25
C THR A 135 28.76 -20.16 -3.39
N GLU A 136 29.19 -19.01 -2.86
CA GLU A 136 30.33 -18.91 -1.93
C GLU A 136 30.06 -19.69 -0.64
N LYS A 137 28.88 -19.49 -0.03
CA LYS A 137 28.48 -20.26 1.17
C LYS A 137 28.44 -21.76 0.90
N LEU A 138 27.92 -22.16 -0.26
CA LEU A 138 27.82 -23.57 -0.63
C LEU A 138 29.20 -24.20 -0.89
N ALA A 139 30.16 -23.42 -1.39
CA ALA A 139 31.56 -23.84 -1.51
C ALA A 139 32.17 -24.08 -0.13
N ASN A 140 32.06 -23.11 0.79
CA ASN A 140 32.61 -23.22 2.14
C ASN A 140 32.02 -24.42 2.90
N VAL A 141 30.69 -24.57 2.88
CA VAL A 141 30.02 -25.71 3.53
C VAL A 141 30.46 -27.05 2.92
N ARG A 142 30.73 -27.11 1.61
CA ARG A 142 31.27 -28.32 0.98
C ARG A 142 32.71 -28.61 1.41
N GLU A 143 33.53 -27.58 1.61
CA GLU A 143 34.88 -27.75 2.15
C GLU A 143 34.84 -28.22 3.61
N ASP A 144 33.97 -27.64 4.43
CA ASP A 144 33.77 -28.06 5.82
C ASP A 144 33.31 -29.52 5.92
N VAL A 145 32.38 -29.94 5.04
CA VAL A 145 31.92 -31.34 4.98
C VAL A 145 33.07 -32.26 4.59
N LYS A 146 33.91 -31.89 3.61
CA LYS A 146 35.08 -32.69 3.24
C LYS A 146 36.12 -32.76 4.37
N ALA A 147 36.36 -31.66 5.07
CA ALA A 147 37.27 -31.61 6.20
C ALA A 147 36.77 -32.52 7.33
N ARG A 148 35.47 -32.42 7.67
CA ARG A 148 34.80 -33.32 8.62
C ARG A 148 34.92 -34.79 8.20
N ASP A 149 34.62 -35.11 6.95
CA ASP A 149 34.66 -36.49 6.46
C ASP A 149 36.09 -37.05 6.48
N LYS A 150 37.11 -36.22 6.20
CA LYS A 150 38.51 -36.59 6.33
C LYS A 150 38.90 -36.82 7.79
N GLU A 151 38.53 -35.93 8.71
CA GLU A 151 38.80 -36.10 10.14
C GLU A 151 38.09 -37.33 10.73
N LEU A 152 36.89 -37.66 10.26
CA LEU A 152 36.16 -38.88 10.63
C LEU A 152 36.84 -40.17 10.15
N ILE A 153 37.57 -40.11 9.02
CA ILE A 153 38.35 -41.25 8.51
C ILE A 153 39.67 -41.39 9.27
N ASP A 154 40.34 -40.28 9.58
CA ASP A 154 41.63 -40.26 10.29
C ASP A 154 41.47 -40.51 11.80
N ASN A 155 40.31 -40.17 12.40
CA ASN A 155 40.02 -40.35 13.83
C ASN A 155 38.57 -40.90 14.02
N PRO A 156 38.38 -42.23 13.93
CA PRO A 156 37.05 -42.84 13.97
C PRO A 156 36.41 -42.84 15.37
N GLU A 157 37.20 -42.71 16.43
CA GLU A 157 36.71 -42.59 17.81
C GLU A 157 36.70 -41.13 18.25
N PHE A 158 35.58 -40.71 18.84
CA PHE A 158 35.41 -39.37 19.39
C PHE A 158 36.35 -39.17 20.56
N ALA A 159 37.34 -38.29 20.43
CA ALA A 159 38.21 -37.88 21.53
C ALA A 159 38.19 -36.35 21.68
N ILE A 160 37.80 -35.87 22.86
CA ILE A 160 37.82 -34.44 23.20
C ILE A 160 38.71 -34.21 24.43
N THR A 161 39.60 -33.21 24.35
CA THR A 161 40.46 -32.84 25.49
C THR A 161 39.93 -31.57 26.13
N ILE A 162 39.43 -31.67 27.36
CA ILE A 162 39.00 -30.53 28.17
C ILE A 162 40.02 -30.38 29.31
N GLY A 163 40.78 -29.28 29.30
CA GLY A 163 41.86 -29.07 30.27
C GLY A 163 43.03 -30.06 30.10
N LYS A 164 43.29 -30.90 31.11
CA LYS A 164 44.33 -31.95 31.08
C LYS A 164 43.76 -33.37 30.90
N ALA A 165 42.45 -33.51 30.76
CA ALA A 165 41.76 -34.79 30.65
C ALA A 165 41.28 -35.02 29.22
N THR A 166 41.51 -36.21 28.69
CA THR A 166 41.07 -36.64 27.36
C THR A 166 39.92 -37.63 27.53
N TYR A 167 38.76 -37.30 26.96
CA TYR A 167 37.54 -38.08 27.04
C TYR A 167 37.27 -38.76 25.70
N THR A 168 37.06 -40.07 25.72
CA THR A 168 36.86 -40.91 24.53
C THR A 168 35.40 -41.38 24.34
N GLU A 169 34.51 -41.05 25.28
CA GLU A 169 33.07 -41.29 25.19
C GLU A 169 32.28 -39.98 25.19
N ARG A 170 31.25 -39.89 24.33
CA ARG A 170 30.40 -38.68 24.21
C ARG A 170 29.55 -38.40 25.46
N VAL A 171 29.38 -39.38 26.34
CA VAL A 171 28.55 -39.28 27.55
C VAL A 171 29.33 -38.65 28.71
N ASP A 172 30.64 -38.90 28.81
CA ASP A 172 31.45 -38.44 29.94
C ASP A 172 31.77 -36.94 29.90
N GLY A 173 31.88 -36.34 28.72
CA GLY A 173 32.19 -34.91 28.58
C GLY A 173 31.08 -33.94 29.03
N GLY A 174 29.90 -34.44 29.37
CA GLY A 174 28.76 -33.63 29.80
C GLY A 174 28.33 -33.84 31.26
N THR A 175 29.03 -34.68 32.03
CA THR A 175 28.57 -35.11 33.37
C THR A 175 29.35 -34.49 34.53
N ASP A 176 30.48 -33.81 34.26
CA ASP A 176 31.25 -33.08 35.28
C ASP A 176 30.99 -31.57 35.20
N ASP A 177 29.82 -31.14 35.68
CA ASP A 177 29.61 -29.79 36.24
C ASP A 177 28.48 -29.88 37.29
N ALA A 178 28.88 -30.23 38.52
CA ALA A 178 28.13 -30.01 39.77
C ALA A 178 29.10 -29.55 40.86
#